data_AF-A0A1V6Z7G4-F1
#
_entry.id   AF-A0A1V6Z7G4-F1
#
_cell.length_a   1.000
_cell.length_b   1.000
_cell.length_c   1.000
_cell.angle_alpha   90.00
_cell.angle_beta   90.00
_cell.angle_gamma   90.00
#
_symmetry.space_group_name_H-M   'P 1'
#
loop_
_entity.id
_entity.type
_entity.pdbx_description
1 polymer ?
#
loop_
_entity_poly.entity_id
_entity_poly.type
_entity_poly.pdbx_seq_one_letter_code
_entity_poly.pdbx_strand_id
1 'polypeptide(L)'
;MKLFSIILTVSALATTGLAEKTCTPSFDYCSDVLIKDKGFTEADLKDVLKGSDLENEDIKNILFHCKNPGDVGHPKLCTSGCKDPESEGSHSCSSSAVAHVSDDGKTMYHDCGA
;
A
#
# COMPACT_ATOMS: atom_id res chain seq x y z
N MET A 1 -46.83 35.70 -9.74
CA MET A 1 -46.14 34.41 -10.01
C MET A 1 -44.71 34.59 -9.53
N LYS A 2 -44.32 33.91 -8.44
CA LYS A 2 -43.10 34.23 -7.68
C LYS A 2 -41.91 33.44 -8.26
N LEU A 3 -40.87 34.19 -8.60
CA LEU A 3 -39.59 33.77 -9.14
C LEU A 3 -38.89 32.81 -8.17
N PHE A 4 -38.63 31.58 -8.60
CA PHE A 4 -37.65 30.69 -7.98
C PHE A 4 -36.79 30.07 -9.08
N SER A 5 -35.88 30.88 -9.63
CA SER A 5 -34.76 30.37 -10.41
C SER A 5 -33.74 29.79 -9.44
N ILE A 6 -33.81 28.48 -9.23
CA ILE A 6 -32.82 27.70 -8.48
C ILE A 6 -31.65 27.46 -9.44
N ILE A 7 -30.58 28.23 -9.26
CA ILE A 7 -29.32 28.05 -10.00
C ILE A 7 -28.66 26.79 -9.45
N LEU A 8 -28.70 25.71 -10.24
CA LEU A 8 -27.88 24.52 -10.05
C LEU A 8 -26.42 24.87 -10.32
N THR A 9 -25.66 25.21 -9.28
CA THR A 9 -24.20 25.25 -9.36
C THR A 9 -23.69 23.82 -9.45
N VAL A 10 -23.47 23.33 -10.68
CA VAL A 10 -22.63 22.17 -10.95
C VAL A 10 -21.21 22.54 -10.53
N SER A 11 -20.80 22.01 -9.38
CA SER A 11 -19.40 21.97 -9.00
C SER A 11 -18.72 20.99 -9.96
N ALA A 12 -18.09 21.51 -11.01
CA ALA A 12 -17.12 20.74 -11.78
C ALA A 12 -15.94 20.46 -10.84
N LEU A 13 -15.94 19.30 -10.17
CA LEU A 13 -14.73 18.75 -9.58
C LEU A 13 -13.77 18.53 -10.74
N ALA A 14 -12.81 19.43 -10.89
CA ALA A 14 -11.69 19.23 -11.78
C ALA A 14 -10.97 17.96 -11.32
N THR A 15 -11.24 16.85 -12.00
CA THR A 15 -10.43 15.64 -11.92
C THR A 15 -9.08 15.96 -12.53
N THR A 16 -8.17 16.48 -11.70
CA THR A 16 -6.75 16.40 -12.02
C THR A 16 -6.43 14.92 -12.13
N GLY A 17 -6.18 14.45 -13.35
CA GLY A 17 -5.71 13.11 -13.68
C GLY A 17 -4.28 12.87 -13.18
N LEU A 18 -4.09 13.01 -11.87
CA LEU A 18 -3.05 12.30 -11.15
C LEU A 18 -3.60 10.89 -11.04
N ALA A 19 -2.85 9.87 -11.46
CA ALA A 19 -3.20 8.50 -11.11
C ALA A 19 -3.33 8.46 -9.59
N GLU A 20 -4.56 8.45 -9.10
CA GLU A 20 -4.84 8.55 -7.68
C GLU A 20 -4.33 7.24 -7.08
N LYS A 21 -3.28 7.33 -6.26
CA LYS A 21 -2.74 6.16 -5.58
C LYS A 21 -3.87 5.59 -4.76
N THR A 22 -4.29 4.36 -5.04
CA THR A 22 -5.49 3.79 -4.40
C THR A 22 -5.12 2.52 -3.68
N CYS A 23 -5.46 2.40 -2.41
CA CYS A 23 -5.36 1.13 -1.70
C CYS A 23 -6.48 1.05 -0.66
N THR A 24 -6.95 -0.16 -0.36
CA THR A 24 -7.97 -0.36 0.66
C THR A 24 -7.32 -0.22 2.03
N PRO A 25 -7.77 0.72 2.88
CA PRO A 25 -7.21 0.88 4.22
C PRO A 25 -7.25 -0.44 5.00
N SER A 26 -6.22 -0.67 5.80
CA SER A 26 -6.02 -1.90 6.59
C SER A 26 -5.69 -3.15 5.77
N PHE A 27 -5.55 -3.06 4.45
CA PHE A 27 -5.13 -4.19 3.63
C PHE A 27 -3.62 -4.15 3.38
N ASP A 28 -3.00 -5.31 3.46
CA ASP A 28 -1.63 -5.51 3.04
C ASP A 28 -1.58 -5.77 1.52
N TYR A 29 -0.60 -5.19 0.81
CA TYR A 29 -0.42 -5.33 -0.63
C TYR A 29 1.02 -5.68 -0.97
N CYS A 30 1.19 -6.56 -1.95
CA CYS A 30 2.49 -6.74 -2.59
C CYS A 30 2.87 -5.47 -3.35
N SER A 31 4.14 -5.09 -3.31
CA SER A 31 4.67 -3.96 -4.07
C SER A 31 4.36 -4.00 -5.57
N ASP A 32 4.42 -5.19 -6.17
CA ASP A 32 4.05 -5.40 -7.57
C ASP A 32 2.62 -4.94 -7.88
N VAL A 33 1.66 -5.25 -7.00
CA VAL A 33 0.25 -4.85 -7.17
C VAL A 33 0.08 -3.37 -6.93
N LEU A 34 0.80 -2.81 -5.94
CA LEU A 34 0.78 -1.37 -5.71
C LEU A 34 1.25 -0.60 -6.96
N ILE A 35 2.27 -1.10 -7.64
CA ILE A 35 2.81 -0.47 -8.84
C ILE A 35 1.93 -0.69 -10.07
N LYS A 36 1.46 -1.93 -10.29
CA LYS A 36 0.73 -2.31 -11.50
C LYS A 36 -0.72 -1.83 -11.50
N ASP A 37 -1.41 -1.95 -10.37
CA ASP A 37 -2.87 -1.80 -10.30
C ASP A 37 -3.33 -0.59 -9.50
N LYS A 38 -2.48 -0.10 -8.57
CA LYS A 38 -2.86 0.94 -7.62
C LYS A 38 -2.22 2.30 -7.86
N GLY A 39 -1.37 2.42 -8.90
CA GLY A 39 -0.79 3.70 -9.32
C GLY A 39 0.39 4.19 -8.47
N PHE A 40 0.96 3.34 -7.61
CA PHE A 40 2.21 3.67 -6.92
C PHE A 40 3.40 3.50 -7.87
N THR A 41 4.51 4.16 -7.56
CA THR A 41 5.78 3.94 -8.25
C THR A 41 6.78 3.24 -7.33
N GLU A 42 7.78 2.61 -7.91
CA GLU A 42 8.88 2.03 -7.12
C GLU A 42 9.58 3.09 -6.25
N ALA A 43 9.61 4.35 -6.69
CA ALA A 43 10.15 5.46 -5.91
C ALA A 43 9.30 5.78 -4.67
N ASP A 44 7.96 5.72 -4.78
CA ASP A 44 7.07 5.91 -3.63
C ASP A 44 7.29 4.81 -2.59
N LEU A 45 7.41 3.56 -3.04
CA LEU A 45 7.69 2.45 -2.14
C LEU A 45 9.07 2.56 -1.50
N LYS A 46 10.11 2.94 -2.26
CA LYS A 46 11.45 3.21 -1.72
C LYS A 46 11.44 4.30 -0.67
N ASP A 47 10.65 5.36 -0.88
CA ASP A 47 10.54 6.46 0.09
C ASP A 47 9.97 5.98 1.43
N VAL A 48 9.00 5.06 1.40
CA VAL A 48 8.44 4.41 2.60
C VAL A 48 9.46 3.53 3.32
N LEU A 49 10.42 2.94 2.60
CA LEU A 49 11.48 2.12 3.18
C LEU A 49 12.67 2.93 3.70
N LYS A 50 12.76 4.22 3.37
CA LYS A 50 13.89 5.05 3.79
C LYS A 50 14.02 5.07 5.31
N GLY A 51 15.24 4.85 5.80
CA GLY A 51 15.51 4.77 7.23
C GLY A 51 15.00 3.51 7.92
N SER A 52 14.45 2.54 7.17
CA SER A 52 14.16 1.19 7.66
C SER A 52 15.29 0.24 7.29
N ASP A 53 15.40 -0.90 7.98
CA ASP A 53 16.36 -1.97 7.64
C ASP A 53 16.10 -2.62 6.27
N LEU A 54 14.96 -2.30 5.65
CA LEU A 54 14.53 -2.80 4.35
C LEU A 54 14.85 -1.86 3.19
N GLU A 55 15.52 -0.72 3.44
CA GLU A 55 15.89 0.25 2.38
C GLU A 55 16.71 -0.40 1.24
N ASN A 56 17.51 -1.43 1.58
CA ASN A 56 18.35 -2.16 0.63
C ASN A 56 17.78 -3.51 0.19
N GLU A 57 16.61 -3.89 0.70
CA GLU A 57 15.96 -5.16 0.35
C GLU A 57 15.22 -5.06 -0.98
N ASP A 58 14.95 -6.22 -1.60
CA ASP A 58 14.20 -6.25 -2.84
C ASP A 58 12.72 -5.95 -2.56
N ILE A 59 12.23 -4.85 -3.11
CA ILE A 59 10.88 -4.33 -2.90
C ILE A 59 9.81 -5.37 -3.26
N LYS A 60 10.08 -6.27 -4.20
CA LYS A 60 9.15 -7.36 -4.59
C LYS A 60 8.91 -8.36 -3.47
N ASN A 61 9.85 -8.47 -2.55
CA ASN A 61 9.74 -9.28 -1.35
C ASN A 61 9.15 -8.51 -0.17
N ILE A 62 8.74 -7.26 -0.36
CA ILE A 62 8.18 -6.43 0.72
C ILE A 62 6.67 -6.32 0.56
N LEU A 63 5.98 -6.65 1.65
CA LEU A 63 4.56 -6.47 1.83
C LEU A 63 4.32 -5.12 2.53
N PHE A 64 3.47 -4.30 1.92
CA PHE A 64 3.17 -2.96 2.39
C PHE A 64 1.76 -2.89 2.96
N HIS A 65 1.60 -2.31 4.14
CA HIS A 65 0.30 -2.10 4.75
C HIS A 65 -0.30 -0.77 4.27
N CYS A 66 -1.51 -0.79 3.71
CA CYS A 66 -2.22 0.43 3.36
C CYS A 66 -2.78 1.11 4.61
N LYS A 67 -2.25 2.28 4.95
CA LYS A 67 -2.75 3.09 6.08
C LYS A 67 -3.97 3.90 5.67
N ASN A 68 -3.88 4.55 4.51
CA ASN A 68 -4.92 5.37 3.93
C ASN A 68 -4.91 5.22 2.40
N PRO A 69 -5.98 5.58 1.69
CA PRO A 69 -5.97 5.57 0.23
C PRO A 69 -4.82 6.45 -0.28
N GLY A 70 -3.85 5.82 -0.95
CA GLY A 70 -2.67 6.49 -1.48
C GLY A 70 -1.47 6.59 -0.55
N ASP A 71 -1.56 6.03 0.65
CA ASP A 71 -0.50 6.00 1.65
C ASP A 71 -0.28 4.57 2.19
N VAL A 72 0.93 4.07 1.99
CA VAL A 72 1.34 2.73 2.44
C VAL A 72 2.50 2.84 3.41
N GLY A 73 2.61 1.89 4.34
CA GLY A 73 3.64 1.87 5.37
C GLY A 73 3.75 0.52 6.07
N HIS A 74 4.43 0.50 7.22
CA HIS A 74 4.74 -0.73 7.99
C HIS A 74 5.25 -1.87 7.09
N PRO A 75 6.34 -1.63 6.33
CA PRO A 75 6.87 -2.61 5.41
C PRO A 75 7.29 -3.87 6.17
N LYS A 76 6.90 -5.02 5.63
CA LYS A 76 7.27 -6.35 6.14
C LYS A 76 8.03 -7.10 5.06
N LEU A 77 9.16 -7.69 5.41
CA LEU A 77 9.93 -8.51 4.50
C LEU A 77 9.37 -9.94 4.48
N CYS A 78 8.92 -10.35 3.30
CA CYS A 78 8.53 -11.71 2.97
C CYS A 78 9.73 -12.44 2.37
N THR A 79 10.46 -13.20 3.20
CA THR A 79 11.68 -13.92 2.79
C THR A 79 11.44 -14.93 1.66
N SER A 80 10.23 -15.48 1.55
CA SER A 80 9.82 -16.39 0.47
C SER A 80 8.93 -15.74 -0.60
N GLY A 81 8.93 -14.41 -0.66
CA GLY A 81 8.13 -13.63 -1.59
C GLY A 81 6.72 -13.32 -1.09
N CYS A 82 6.15 -12.29 -1.68
CA CYS A 82 4.77 -11.86 -1.42
C CYS A 82 3.80 -12.66 -2.30
N LYS A 83 2.61 -12.94 -1.78
CA LYS A 83 1.58 -13.76 -2.43
C LYS A 83 0.26 -13.00 -2.51
N ASP A 84 -0.28 -12.98 -3.72
CA ASP A 84 -1.60 -12.43 -3.99
C ASP A 84 -2.71 -13.32 -3.42
N PRO A 85 -3.77 -12.72 -2.86
CA PRO A 85 -4.94 -13.47 -2.43
C PRO A 85 -5.71 -14.02 -3.63
N GLU A 86 -6.45 -15.11 -3.45
CA GLU A 86 -7.30 -15.71 -4.50
C GLU A 86 -8.51 -14.83 -4.87
N SER A 87 -8.77 -13.77 -4.11
CA SER A 87 -9.86 -12.80 -4.29
C SER A 87 -9.43 -11.44 -3.74
N GLU A 88 -10.13 -10.35 -4.11
CA GLU A 88 -9.85 -9.01 -3.58
C GLU A 88 -9.73 -9.03 -2.04
N GLY A 89 -8.56 -8.64 -1.52
CA GLY A 89 -8.22 -8.90 -0.12
C GLY A 89 -6.80 -8.46 0.25
N SER A 90 -6.41 -8.74 1.49
CA SER A 90 -5.04 -8.54 1.95
C SER A 90 -4.11 -9.62 1.41
N HIS A 91 -2.96 -9.20 0.89
CA HIS A 91 -1.87 -10.04 0.45
C HIS A 91 -1.10 -10.57 1.66
N SER A 92 -0.34 -11.64 1.48
CA SER A 92 0.39 -12.29 2.58
C SER A 92 1.77 -12.75 2.11
N CYS A 93 2.67 -13.06 3.05
CA CYS A 93 3.94 -13.70 2.71
C CYS A 93 3.73 -15.19 2.38
N SER A 94 4.39 -15.69 1.34
CA SER A 94 4.18 -17.06 0.80
C SER A 94 4.56 -18.19 1.77
N SER A 95 5.51 -17.90 2.67
CA SER A 95 5.74 -18.67 3.88
C SER A 95 5.62 -17.68 5.04
N SER A 96 5.00 -18.08 6.13
CA SER A 96 4.72 -17.20 7.28
C SER A 96 5.97 -16.70 8.03
N ALA A 97 7.18 -16.86 7.49
CA ALA A 97 8.39 -16.25 7.98
C ALA A 97 8.41 -14.76 7.58
N VAL A 98 7.75 -13.95 8.40
CA VAL A 98 7.63 -12.50 8.19
C VAL A 98 8.68 -11.81 9.06
N ALA A 99 9.58 -11.07 8.42
CA ALA A 99 10.45 -10.14 9.12
C ALA A 99 9.72 -8.80 9.28
N HIS A 100 9.45 -8.41 10.53
CA HIS A 100 8.90 -7.11 10.87
C HIS A 100 10.03 -6.13 11.19
N VAL A 101 9.95 -4.92 10.65
CA VAL A 101 10.77 -3.79 11.11
C VAL A 101 10.05 -3.17 12.30
N SER A 102 10.62 -3.31 13.51
CA SER A 102 10.18 -2.50 14.65
C SER A 102 10.70 -1.06 14.52
N ASP A 103 9.98 -0.08 15.07
CA ASP A 103 10.36 1.35 15.15
C ASP A 103 11.79 1.62 15.68
N ASP A 104 12.43 0.64 16.32
CA ASP A 104 13.80 0.70 16.82
C ASP A 104 14.87 0.27 15.78
N GLY A 105 14.50 0.02 14.52
CA GLY A 105 15.43 -0.44 13.47
C GLY A 105 15.97 -1.84 13.73
N LYS A 106 15.15 -2.71 14.34
CA LYS A 106 15.50 -4.11 14.59
C LYS A 106 14.54 -5.02 13.84
N THR A 107 15.09 -5.80 12.92
CA THR A 107 14.34 -6.86 12.23
C THR A 107 14.02 -7.97 13.23
N MET A 108 12.73 -8.18 13.50
CA MET A 108 12.25 -9.32 14.28
C MET A 108 11.53 -10.30 13.36
N TYR A 109 11.96 -11.56 13.40
CA TYR A 109 11.30 -12.64 12.68
C TYR A 109 10.13 -13.14 13.51
N HIS A 110 8.90 -13.01 12.99
CA HIS A 110 7.76 -13.74 13.50
C HIS A 110 7.46 -14.88 12.53
N ASP A 111 7.53 -16.11 13.04
CA ASP A 111 6.96 -17.28 12.39
C ASP A 111 5.46 -17.25 12.71
N CYS A 112 4.61 -16.78 11.79
CA CYS A 112 3.16 -16.97 11.88
C CYS A 112 2.81 -18.41 11.48
N GLY A 113 3.38 -19.39 12.18
CA GLY A 113 3.00 -20.80 12.10
C GLY A 113 1.58 -21.00 12.64
N ALA A 114 0.85 -21.90 11.98
CA ALA A 114 -0.56 -22.26 12.20
C ALA A 114 -0.94 -22.62 13.64
#